data_AF-A0A7R9MF39-F1
#
_entry.id   AF-A0A7R9MF39-F1
#
_cell.length_a   1.000
_cell.length_b   1.000
_cell.length_c   1.000
_cell.angle_alpha   90.00
_cell.angle_beta   90.00
_cell.angle_gamma   90.00
#
_symmetry.space_group_name_H-M   'P 1'
#
loop_
_entity.id
_entity.type
_entity.pdbx_description
1 polymer ?
#
loop_
_entity_poly.entity_id
_entity_poly.type
_entity_poly.pdbx_seq_one_letter_code
_entity_poly.pdbx_strand_id
1 'polypeptide(L)'
;SNLLSGAYPPNQKDWQWGNKSDASLGLVWQPFPIETYMPKDQDLVLNSGKDCKIVDQELDKIFNRSDVKEFVKRNQELYKNMSHIVGKTIDFIDKASGVHGVLDIEMSYNHYWTHVWTKAQEEQIVKQLYESHIEAYRLRGDSPIIQRLRAGGLVKEINKNFERVLNNTNTKKESQ
;
A
#
# COMPACT_ATOMS: atom_id res chain seq x y z
N SER A 1 10.95 1.10 10.18
CA SER A 1 11.94 1.06 11.27
C SER A 1 12.23 -0.38 11.72
N ASN A 2 11.20 -1.16 12.11
CA ASN A 2 11.39 -2.50 12.68
C ASN A 2 12.13 -3.53 11.80
N LEU A 3 12.01 -3.43 10.47
CA LEU A 3 12.69 -4.36 9.55
C LEU A 3 14.22 -4.26 9.64
N LEU A 4 14.79 -3.05 9.59
CA LEU A 4 16.25 -2.86 9.62
C LEU A 4 16.83 -3.23 10.99
N SER A 5 16.12 -2.90 12.07
CA SER A 5 16.51 -3.31 13.43
C SER A 5 16.60 -4.83 13.60
N GLY A 6 15.71 -5.59 12.94
CA GLY A 6 15.74 -7.05 12.96
C GLY A 6 16.74 -7.67 11.98
N ALA A 7 16.99 -7.04 10.83
CA ALA A 7 17.97 -7.51 9.85
C ALA A 7 19.42 -7.25 10.30
N TYR A 8 19.64 -6.16 11.03
CA TYR A 8 20.95 -5.72 11.51
C TYR A 8 20.93 -5.45 13.03
N PRO A 9 20.66 -6.45 13.87
CA PRO A 9 20.77 -6.29 15.32
C PRO A 9 22.25 -6.10 15.72
N PRO A 10 22.54 -5.34 16.79
CA PRO A 10 23.91 -5.09 17.25
C PRO A 10 24.48 -6.30 18.01
N ASN A 11 24.71 -7.40 17.26
CA ASN A 11 25.18 -8.69 17.78
C ASN A 11 26.67 -8.68 18.15
N GLN A 12 27.44 -7.72 17.64
CA GLN A 12 28.87 -7.56 17.89
C GLN A 12 29.12 -6.36 18.81
N LYS A 13 30.16 -6.46 19.65
CA LYS A 13 30.50 -5.41 20.63
C LYS A 13 30.76 -4.06 19.98
N ASP A 14 31.31 -4.06 18.76
CA ASP A 14 31.70 -2.84 18.04
C ASP A 14 30.50 -2.08 17.47
N TRP A 15 29.34 -2.74 17.40
CA TRP A 15 28.10 -2.18 16.87
C TRP A 15 27.12 -1.82 18.00
N GLN A 16 27.47 -2.18 19.23
CA GLN A 16 26.78 -1.74 20.43
C GLN A 16 27.33 -0.38 20.86
N TRP A 17 26.44 0.57 21.09
CA TRP A 17 26.79 1.90 21.55
C TRP A 17 26.07 2.22 22.86
N GLY A 18 26.65 3.10 23.68
CA GLY A 18 26.12 3.40 25.02
C GLY A 18 26.71 2.53 26.13
N ASN A 19 26.38 2.87 27.37
CA ASN A 19 26.89 2.18 28.56
C ASN A 19 26.10 0.89 28.81
N LYS A 20 26.78 -0.20 29.21
CA LYS A 20 26.16 -1.49 29.54
C LYS A 20 25.46 -1.51 30.89
N SER A 21 25.78 -0.56 31.78
CA SER A 21 25.22 -0.51 33.14
C SER A 21 23.80 0.02 33.19
N ASP A 22 23.39 0.80 32.18
CA ASP A 22 22.02 1.23 31.98
C ASP A 22 21.51 0.46 30.77
N ALA A 23 20.29 -0.07 30.79
CA ALA A 23 19.69 -0.83 29.68
C ALA A 23 19.50 0.07 28.43
N SER A 24 20.62 0.43 27.80
CA SER A 24 20.70 1.49 26.81
C SER A 24 20.25 0.99 25.46
N LEU A 25 19.56 1.85 24.71
CA LEU A 25 19.02 1.57 23.39
C LEU A 25 20.08 1.00 22.44
N GLY A 26 21.34 1.42 22.58
CA GLY A 26 22.43 0.96 21.74
C GLY A 26 22.94 -0.45 22.02
N LEU A 27 22.39 -1.17 23.02
CA LEU A 27 22.60 -2.61 23.19
C LEU A 27 21.68 -3.46 22.30
N VAL A 28 20.57 -2.89 21.83
CA VAL A 28 19.51 -3.61 21.10
C VAL A 28 19.16 -3.00 19.75
N TRP A 29 19.68 -1.81 19.45
CA TRP A 29 19.42 -1.08 18.21
C TRP A 29 20.64 -0.27 17.76
N GLN A 30 20.79 -0.09 16.45
CA GLN A 30 21.78 0.81 15.86
C GLN A 30 21.14 1.73 14.82
N PRO A 31 21.64 2.96 14.64
CA PRO A 31 21.12 3.86 13.62
C PRO A 31 21.47 3.36 12.22
N PHE A 32 20.52 3.50 11.30
CA PHE A 32 20.73 3.25 9.87
C PHE A 32 20.28 4.50 9.10
N PRO A 33 21.06 4.96 8.10
CA PRO A 33 20.60 6.03 7.24
C PRO A 33 19.41 5.52 6.41
N ILE A 34 18.26 6.20 6.54
CA ILE A 34 17.12 6.02 5.65
C ILE A 34 17.02 7.29 4.82
N GLU A 35 17.55 7.22 3.61
CA GLU A 35 17.46 8.34 2.67
C GLU A 35 16.06 8.41 2.08
N THR A 36 15.32 9.47 2.41
CA THR A 36 14.12 9.89 1.69
C THR A 36 14.48 11.15 0.92
N TYR A 37 14.99 10.97 -0.29
CA TYR A 37 15.68 12.05 -1.00
C TYR A 37 14.74 12.99 -1.78
N MET A 38 13.46 12.64 -1.94
CA MET A 38 12.55 13.39 -2.82
C MET A 38 11.23 13.75 -2.13
N PRO A 39 10.77 15.01 -2.24
CA PRO A 39 9.38 15.36 -1.99
C PRO A 39 8.43 14.42 -2.74
N LYS A 40 7.29 14.09 -2.14
CA LYS A 40 6.35 13.08 -2.67
C LYS A 40 5.94 13.37 -4.12
N ASP A 41 5.71 14.63 -4.46
CA ASP A 41 5.34 15.10 -5.80
C ASP A 41 6.47 14.95 -6.83
N GLN A 42 7.72 14.88 -6.38
CA GLN A 42 8.91 14.71 -7.22
C GLN A 42 9.33 13.25 -7.36
N ASP A 43 8.89 12.38 -6.46
CA ASP A 43 9.20 10.97 -6.49
C ASP A 43 8.55 10.27 -7.70
N LEU A 44 9.39 9.85 -8.65
CA LEU A 44 8.99 9.09 -9.84
C LEU A 44 9.27 7.60 -9.73
N VAL A 45 9.86 7.16 -8.61
CA VAL A 45 10.31 5.78 -8.41
C VAL A 45 9.35 5.04 -7.49
N LEU A 46 8.99 5.63 -6.33
CA LEU A 46 8.14 4.97 -5.33
C LEU A 46 6.72 5.55 -5.27
N ASN A 47 6.51 6.82 -5.67
CA ASN A 47 5.17 7.40 -5.70
C ASN A 47 4.39 7.01 -6.97
N SER A 48 3.78 5.83 -6.92
CA SER A 48 2.86 5.34 -7.93
C SER A 48 1.57 6.17 -8.04
N GLY A 49 1.31 7.14 -7.16
CA GLY A 49 0.10 7.97 -7.16
C GLY A 49 0.25 9.34 -7.83
N LYS A 50 1.41 9.67 -8.41
CA LYS A 50 1.67 10.98 -9.03
C LYS A 50 0.70 11.32 -10.17
N ASP A 51 0.25 12.57 -10.26
CA ASP A 51 -0.71 12.99 -11.31
C ASP A 51 -0.19 12.68 -12.72
N CYS A 52 -1.02 12.01 -13.53
CA CYS A 52 -0.66 11.59 -14.87
C CYS A 52 -1.91 11.46 -15.75
N LYS A 53 -2.16 12.47 -16.60
CA LYS A 53 -3.33 12.53 -17.49
C LYS A 53 -3.52 11.30 -18.37
N ILE A 54 -2.42 10.67 -18.80
CA ILE A 54 -2.47 9.45 -19.63
C ILE A 54 -3.02 8.27 -18.81
N VAL A 55 -2.60 8.15 -17.55
CA VAL A 55 -3.14 7.12 -16.66
C VAL A 55 -4.61 7.40 -16.39
N ASP A 56 -5.00 8.65 -16.14
CA ASP A 56 -6.39 9.02 -15.86
C ASP A 56 -7.31 8.64 -17.04
N GLN A 57 -6.91 8.99 -18.27
CA GLN A 57 -7.63 8.60 -19.48
C GLN A 57 -7.73 7.08 -19.67
N GLU A 58 -6.70 6.33 -19.28
CA GLU A 58 -6.69 4.89 -19.41
C GLU A 58 -7.56 4.22 -18.34
N LEU A 59 -7.54 4.73 -17.10
CA LEU A 59 -8.46 4.31 -16.04
C LEU A 59 -9.92 4.57 -16.43
N ASP A 60 -10.21 5.72 -17.04
CA ASP A 60 -11.56 6.02 -17.52
C ASP A 60 -12.07 4.98 -18.53
N LYS A 61 -11.20 4.48 -19.43
CA LYS A 61 -11.56 3.40 -20.37
C LYS A 61 -11.81 2.09 -19.62
N ILE A 62 -10.93 1.72 -18.69
CA ILE A 62 -11.04 0.50 -17.89
C ILE A 62 -12.35 0.52 -17.08
N PHE A 63 -12.65 1.62 -16.40
CA PHE A 63 -13.86 1.77 -15.60
C PHE A 63 -15.14 1.82 -16.43
N ASN A 64 -15.04 2.12 -17.72
CA ASN A 64 -16.18 2.11 -18.64
C ASN A 64 -16.44 0.77 -19.33
N ARG A 65 -15.60 -0.24 -19.14
CA ARG A 65 -15.79 -1.59 -19.70
C ARG A 65 -17.07 -2.25 -19.15
N SER A 66 -17.65 -3.17 -19.93
CA SER A 66 -18.91 -3.84 -19.59
C SER A 66 -18.81 -4.71 -18.34
N ASP A 67 -17.70 -5.44 -18.18
CA ASP A 67 -17.41 -6.28 -17.01
C ASP A 67 -17.39 -5.46 -15.71
N VAL A 68 -16.79 -4.27 -15.74
CA VAL A 68 -16.74 -3.36 -14.58
C VAL A 68 -18.13 -2.82 -14.25
N LYS A 69 -18.89 -2.41 -15.27
CA LYS A 69 -20.27 -1.94 -15.09
C LYS A 69 -21.18 -3.02 -14.53
N GLU A 70 -21.02 -4.27 -14.98
CA GLU A 70 -21.73 -5.44 -14.43
C GLU A 70 -21.36 -5.71 -12.98
N PHE A 71 -20.07 -5.61 -12.63
CA PHE A 71 -19.59 -5.70 -11.25
C PHE A 71 -20.20 -4.62 -10.34
N VAL A 72 -20.30 -3.38 -10.82
CA VAL A 72 -20.95 -2.32 -10.02
C VAL A 72 -22.44 -2.59 -9.87
N LYS A 73 -23.10 -3.01 -10.96
CA LYS A 73 -24.53 -3.31 -10.94
C LYS A 73 -24.88 -4.46 -9.98
N ARG A 74 -24.10 -5.54 -9.95
CA ARG A 74 -24.35 -6.68 -9.03
C ARG A 74 -24.17 -6.29 -7.56
N ASN A 75 -23.36 -5.28 -7.26
CA ASN A 75 -23.09 -4.80 -5.90
C ASN A 75 -23.95 -3.58 -5.50
N GLN A 76 -24.86 -3.13 -6.37
CA GLN A 76 -25.58 -1.87 -6.18
C GLN A 76 -26.42 -1.84 -4.89
N GLU A 77 -27.00 -2.98 -4.50
CA GLU A 77 -27.77 -3.08 -3.24
C GLU A 77 -26.88 -2.89 -2.01
N LEU A 78 -25.74 -3.58 -1.96
CA LEU A 78 -24.74 -3.40 -0.90
C LEU A 78 -24.28 -1.94 -0.84
N TYR A 79 -23.96 -1.35 -1.97
CA TYR A 79 -23.49 0.04 -2.05
C TYR A 79 -24.54 1.03 -1.56
N LYS A 80 -25.81 0.81 -1.91
CA LYS A 80 -26.94 1.63 -1.43
C LYS A 80 -27.11 1.51 0.09
N ASN A 81 -27.07 0.29 0.63
CA ASN A 81 -27.20 0.04 2.07
C ASN A 81 -26.05 0.70 2.84
N MET A 82 -24.82 0.52 2.36
CA MET A 82 -23.65 1.16 2.96
C MET A 82 -23.70 2.68 2.86
N SER A 83 -24.19 3.24 1.74
CA SER A 83 -24.33 4.68 1.57
C SER A 83 -25.24 5.31 2.64
N HIS A 84 -26.33 4.62 2.97
CA HIS A 84 -27.26 5.06 4.00
C HIS A 84 -26.58 5.10 5.38
N ILE A 85 -25.78 4.09 5.69
CA ILE A 85 -25.15 3.92 7.00
C ILE A 85 -23.98 4.89 7.19
N VAL A 86 -23.11 5.03 6.19
CA VAL A 86 -21.93 5.91 6.30
C VAL A 86 -22.24 7.39 6.03
N GLY A 87 -23.47 7.70 5.59
CA GLY A 87 -23.90 9.06 5.26
C GLY A 87 -23.21 9.67 4.04
N LYS A 88 -22.61 8.84 3.16
CA LYS A 88 -21.94 9.27 1.92
C LYS A 88 -22.31 8.35 0.77
N THR A 89 -22.46 8.91 -0.43
CA THR A 89 -22.77 8.13 -1.63
C THR A 89 -21.62 7.21 -2.02
N ILE A 90 -21.86 5.90 -1.93
CA ILE A 90 -21.05 4.83 -2.48
C ILE A 90 -21.75 4.38 -3.76
N ASP A 91 -21.22 4.76 -4.90
CA ASP A 91 -21.78 4.49 -6.24
C ASP A 91 -20.81 3.69 -7.12
N PHE A 92 -19.59 3.46 -6.65
CA PHE A 92 -18.53 2.83 -7.43
C PHE A 92 -17.52 2.09 -6.56
N ILE A 93 -16.74 1.23 -7.22
CA ILE A 93 -15.81 0.27 -6.63
C ILE A 93 -14.78 0.95 -5.71
N ASP A 94 -14.24 2.09 -6.12
CA ASP A 94 -13.24 2.84 -5.33
C ASP A 94 -13.79 3.31 -3.97
N LYS A 95 -15.03 3.80 -3.93
CA LYS A 95 -15.65 4.27 -2.68
C LYS A 95 -15.96 3.10 -1.75
N ALA A 96 -16.43 1.97 -2.30
CA ALA A 96 -16.66 0.75 -1.54
C ALA A 96 -15.36 0.17 -0.98
N SER A 97 -14.26 0.20 -1.75
CA SER A 97 -12.91 -0.17 -1.30
C SER A 97 -12.43 0.71 -0.14
N GLY A 98 -12.71 2.02 -0.19
CA GLY A 98 -12.40 2.94 0.91
C GLY A 98 -13.13 2.58 2.21
N VAL A 99 -14.43 2.25 2.12
CA VAL A 99 -15.22 1.83 3.29
C VAL A 99 -14.73 0.50 3.85
N HIS A 100 -14.42 -0.47 2.99
CA HIS A 100 -13.78 -1.72 3.39
C HIS A 100 -12.51 -1.45 4.21
N GLY A 101 -11.61 -0.60 3.70
CA GLY A 101 -10.34 -0.30 4.36
C GLY A 101 -10.51 0.32 5.74
N VAL A 102 -11.52 1.19 5.93
CA VAL A 102 -11.82 1.76 7.25
C VAL A 102 -12.28 0.69 8.22
N LEU A 103 -13.30 -0.10 7.84
CA LEU A 103 -13.86 -1.13 8.73
C LEU A 103 -12.85 -2.23 9.07
N ASP A 104 -12.04 -2.66 8.09
CA ASP A 104 -11.00 -3.68 8.30
C ASP A 104 -9.92 -3.20 9.29
N ILE A 105 -9.48 -1.95 9.17
CA ILE A 105 -8.55 -1.34 10.13
C ILE A 105 -9.18 -1.28 11.52
N GLU A 106 -10.41 -0.76 11.65
CA GLU A 106 -11.07 -0.64 12.95
C GLU A 106 -11.25 -2.00 13.63
N MET A 107 -11.68 -3.02 12.87
CA MET A 107 -11.79 -4.40 13.35
C MET A 107 -10.45 -4.96 13.83
N SER A 108 -9.34 -4.65 13.14
CA SER A 108 -7.99 -5.09 13.54
C SER A 108 -7.57 -4.54 14.91
N TYR A 109 -8.18 -3.43 15.35
CA TYR A 109 -8.01 -2.83 16.67
C TYR A 109 -9.14 -3.16 17.65
N ASN A 110 -10.00 -4.14 17.33
CA ASN A 110 -11.19 -4.51 18.10
C ASN A 110 -12.23 -3.38 18.25
N HIS A 111 -12.27 -2.45 17.31
CA HIS A 111 -13.32 -1.45 17.22
C HIS A 111 -14.40 -1.91 16.24
N TYR A 112 -15.64 -1.97 16.71
CA TYR A 112 -16.79 -2.48 15.97
C TYR A 112 -17.94 -1.47 16.06
N TRP A 113 -18.72 -1.33 14.98
CA TRP A 113 -19.87 -0.46 14.89
C TRP A 113 -21.11 -1.13 15.48
N THR A 114 -21.02 -1.50 16.77
CA THR A 114 -22.04 -2.29 17.48
C THR A 114 -23.39 -1.60 17.63
N HIS A 115 -23.44 -0.29 17.37
CA HIS A 115 -24.67 0.50 17.32
C HIS A 115 -25.45 0.33 16.00
N VAL A 116 -24.80 -0.17 14.94
CA VAL A 116 -25.40 -0.44 13.63
C VAL A 116 -25.62 -1.94 13.43
N TRP A 117 -24.60 -2.74 13.76
CA TRP A 117 -24.58 -4.17 13.48
C TRP A 117 -24.10 -4.98 14.68
N THR A 118 -24.45 -6.26 14.72
CA THR A 118 -23.68 -7.21 15.54
C THR A 118 -22.29 -7.43 14.93
N LYS A 119 -21.31 -7.85 15.75
CA LYS A 119 -19.95 -8.14 15.25
C LYS A 119 -19.93 -9.11 14.06
N ALA A 120 -20.72 -10.18 14.12
CA ALA A 120 -20.82 -11.16 13.05
C ALA A 120 -21.39 -10.57 11.75
N GLN A 121 -22.35 -9.64 11.86
CA GLN A 121 -22.88 -8.92 10.69
C GLN A 121 -21.83 -7.98 10.11
N GLU A 122 -21.08 -7.27 10.94
CA GLU A 122 -20.01 -6.38 10.50
C GLU A 122 -18.89 -7.15 9.80
N GLU A 123 -18.45 -8.28 10.36
CA GLU A 123 -17.51 -9.21 9.72
C GLU A 123 -18.01 -9.68 8.33
N GLN A 124 -19.31 -9.99 8.22
CA GLN A 124 -19.92 -10.37 6.95
C GLN A 124 -19.93 -9.21 5.95
N ILE A 125 -20.22 -7.98 6.39
CA ILE A 125 -20.20 -6.78 5.54
C ILE A 125 -18.79 -6.49 5.04
N VAL A 126 -17.77 -6.57 5.90
CA VAL A 126 -16.37 -6.42 5.49
C VAL A 126 -16.02 -7.47 4.45
N LYS A 127 -16.39 -8.74 4.66
CA LYS A 127 -16.18 -9.80 3.67
C LYS A 127 -16.87 -9.52 2.33
N GLN A 128 -18.07 -8.95 2.33
CA GLN A 128 -18.77 -8.59 1.09
C GLN A 128 -18.10 -7.42 0.36
N LEU A 129 -17.64 -6.41 1.10
CA LEU A 129 -16.94 -5.26 0.53
C LEU A 129 -15.53 -5.61 0.03
N TYR A 130 -14.94 -6.70 0.52
CA TYR A 130 -13.62 -7.17 0.11
C TYR A 130 -13.50 -7.41 -1.40
N GLU A 131 -14.55 -7.90 -2.07
CA GLU A 131 -14.52 -8.04 -3.54
C GLU A 131 -14.31 -6.70 -4.23
N SER A 132 -14.99 -5.64 -3.75
CA SER A 132 -14.83 -4.30 -4.29
C SER A 132 -13.44 -3.74 -3.98
N HIS A 133 -12.90 -4.08 -2.81
CA HIS A 133 -11.54 -3.73 -2.45
C HIS A 133 -10.52 -4.31 -3.44
N ILE A 134 -10.57 -5.61 -3.68
CA ILE A 134 -9.65 -6.29 -4.59
C ILE A 134 -9.81 -5.79 -6.03
N GLU A 135 -11.03 -5.62 -6.52
CA GLU A 135 -11.25 -5.10 -7.88
C GLU A 135 -10.72 -3.67 -8.04
N ALA A 136 -10.85 -2.80 -7.03
CA ALA A 136 -10.30 -1.45 -7.10
C ALA A 136 -8.78 -1.46 -7.35
N TYR A 137 -8.04 -2.32 -6.64
CA TYR A 137 -6.59 -2.44 -6.84
C TYR A 137 -6.22 -3.12 -8.16
N ARG A 138 -6.95 -4.18 -8.52
CA ARG A 138 -6.72 -4.91 -9.78
C ARG A 138 -6.88 -4.00 -10.99
N LEU A 139 -8.00 -3.28 -11.08
CA LEU A 139 -8.33 -2.40 -12.20
C LEU A 139 -7.32 -1.26 -12.34
N ARG A 140 -6.76 -0.76 -11.23
CA ARG A 140 -5.71 0.27 -11.23
C ARG A 140 -4.37 -0.21 -11.79
N GLY A 141 -4.20 -1.51 -12.04
CA GLY A 141 -3.05 -2.09 -12.73
C GLY A 141 -3.42 -2.79 -14.04
N ASP A 142 -4.67 -2.73 -14.49
CA ASP A 142 -5.22 -3.55 -15.58
C ASP A 142 -4.99 -2.95 -16.98
N SER A 143 -3.82 -2.34 -17.19
CA SER A 143 -3.37 -1.90 -18.51
C SER A 143 -1.84 -1.87 -18.56
N PRO A 144 -1.21 -2.38 -19.65
CA PRO A 144 0.23 -2.29 -19.84
C PRO A 144 0.76 -0.85 -19.80
N ILE A 145 -0.05 0.12 -20.24
CA ILE A 145 0.30 1.55 -20.19
C ILE A 145 0.40 2.01 -18.73
N ILE A 146 -0.60 1.66 -17.91
CA ILE A 146 -0.62 2.02 -16.49
C ILE A 146 0.54 1.33 -15.76
N GLN A 147 0.76 0.03 -15.99
CA GLN A 147 1.87 -0.70 -15.39
C GLN A 147 3.22 -0.05 -15.71
N ARG A 148 3.44 0.35 -16.97
CA ARG A 148 4.66 1.05 -17.37
C ARG A 148 4.81 2.42 -16.71
N LEU A 149 3.73 3.20 -16.64
CA LEU A 149 3.77 4.57 -16.09
C LEU A 149 3.85 4.60 -14.57
N ARG A 150 3.27 3.61 -13.87
CA ARG A 150 3.22 3.55 -12.39
C ARG A 150 4.36 2.76 -11.76
N ALA A 151 4.75 1.63 -12.38
CA ALA A 151 5.77 0.73 -11.82
C ALA A 151 7.08 0.71 -12.63
N GLY A 152 7.08 1.20 -13.87
CA GLY A 152 8.25 1.13 -14.76
C GLY A 152 9.47 1.88 -14.22
N GLY A 153 9.28 2.98 -13.49
CA GLY A 153 10.38 3.70 -12.83
C GLY A 153 11.13 2.84 -11.81
N LEU A 154 10.38 2.15 -10.94
CA LEU A 154 10.91 1.21 -9.96
C LEU A 154 11.60 0.02 -10.62
N VAL A 155 10.94 -0.63 -11.59
CA VAL A 155 11.50 -1.80 -12.30
C VAL A 155 12.81 -1.42 -13.00
N LYS A 156 12.87 -0.23 -13.60
CA LYS A 156 14.10 0.29 -14.21
C LYS A 156 15.22 0.46 -13.19
N GLU A 157 14.94 1.00 -12.00
CA GLU A 157 15.97 1.19 -10.97
C GLU A 157 16.44 -0.15 -10.38
N ILE A 158 15.54 -1.11 -10.20
CA ILE A 158 15.89 -2.48 -9.80
C ILE A 158 16.83 -3.12 -10.83
N ASN A 159 16.48 -3.07 -12.12
CA ASN A 159 17.31 -3.64 -13.18
C ASN A 159 18.70 -2.98 -13.26
N LYS A 160 18.77 -1.65 -13.17
CA LYS A 160 20.04 -0.93 -13.09
C LYS A 160 20.90 -1.38 -11.91
N ASN A 161 20.29 -1.62 -10.74
CA ASN A 161 21.03 -2.11 -9.58
C ASN A 161 21.58 -3.51 -9.81
N PHE A 162 20.83 -4.41 -10.45
CA PHE A 162 21.32 -5.73 -10.84
C PHE A 162 22.48 -5.63 -11.84
N GLU A 163 22.35 -4.81 -12.88
CA GLU A 163 23.42 -4.58 -13.87
C GLU A 163 24.71 -4.05 -13.22
N ARG A 164 24.60 -3.10 -12.29
CA ARG A 164 25.77 -2.56 -11.56
C ARG A 164 26.50 -3.67 -10.78
N VAL A 165 25.76 -4.58 -10.15
CA VAL A 165 26.34 -5.72 -9.43
C VAL A 165 27.04 -6.68 -10.40
N LEU A 166 26.37 -7.06 -11.50
CA LEU A 166 26.94 -8.00 -12.48
C LEU A 166 28.20 -7.45 -13.15
N ASN A 167 28.27 -6.14 -13.35
CA ASN A 167 29.42 -5.47 -13.96
C ASN A 167 30.52 -5.09 -12.96
N ASN A 168 30.42 -5.50 -11.68
CA ASN A 168 31.34 -5.10 -10.60
C ASN A 168 31.57 -3.59 -10.50
N THR A 169 30.52 -2.80 -10.78
CA THR A 169 30.53 -1.33 -10.66
C THR A 169 29.75 -0.86 -9.43
N ASN A 170 29.21 -1.79 -8.64
CA ASN A 170 28.43 -1.47 -7.46
C ASN A 170 29.31 -1.41 -6.21
N THR A 171 29.64 -0.20 -5.77
CA THR A 171 30.39 0.05 -4.53
C THR A 171 29.54 -0.04 -3.26
N LYS A 172 28.20 -0.20 -3.36
CA LYS A 172 27.29 -0.14 -2.20
C LYS A 172 27.42 -1.32 -1.23
N LYS A 173 27.98 -2.46 -1.65
CA LYS A 173 28.17 -3.64 -0.78
C LYS A 173 29.54 -3.72 -0.11
N GLU A 174 30.53 -2.94 -0.56
CA GLU A 174 31.92 -3.05 -0.08
C GLU A 174 32.20 -2.22 1.18
N SER A 175 31.20 -1.50 1.70
CA SER A 175 31.34 -0.60 2.87
C SER A 175 30.75 -1.16 4.17
N GLN A 176 30.61 -2.49 4.30
CA GLN A 176 30.21 -3.15 5.56
C GLN A 176 31.30 -4.09 6.06
#